data_AF-A0A1F6Y4K1-F1
#
_entry.id   AF-A0A1F6Y4K1-F1
#
_cell.length_a   1.000
_cell.length_b   1.000
_cell.length_c   1.000
_cell.angle_alpha   90.00
_cell.angle_beta   90.00
_cell.angle_gamma   90.00
#
_symmetry.space_group_name_H-M   'P 1'
#
loop_
_entity.id
_entity.type
_entity.pdbx_description
1 polymer ?
#
loop_
_entity_poly.entity_id
_entity_poly.type
_entity_poly.pdbx_seq_one_letter_code
_entity_poly.pdbx_strand_id
1 'polypeptide(L)'
;MRLRSRNGSLELKIGRSSGASEEVEIKEKIGKYFKTNNLEKFIRDNLIIIIDYSIHSRRYKNGDFKIDIDEMNFGYTMTEIELLVEKEEEIQEAGRKIDNFAKQYNFEIKDINPKRKEYFRKVKPDVYNELYGKR
;
A
#
# COMPACT_ATOMS: atom_id res chain seq x y z
N MET A 1 -2.64 -3.96 9.08
CA MET A 1 -3.48 -2.76 8.81
C MET A 1 -2.58 -1.55 8.61
N ARG A 2 -3.00 -0.57 7.79
CA ARG A 2 -2.32 0.71 7.56
C ARG A 2 -3.36 1.82 7.42
N LEU A 3 -3.40 2.75 8.36
CA LEU A 3 -4.12 4.01 8.21
C LEU A 3 -3.17 5.05 7.62
N ARG A 4 -3.62 5.81 6.62
CA ARG A 4 -2.87 6.95 6.07
C ARG A 4 -3.79 8.12 5.74
N SER A 5 -3.20 9.32 5.74
CA SER A 5 -3.81 10.49 5.09
C SER A 5 -3.10 10.73 3.76
N ARG A 6 -3.87 10.94 2.70
CA ARG A 6 -3.37 11.27 1.36
C ARG A 6 -4.11 12.50 0.88
N ASN A 7 -3.38 13.60 0.71
CA ASN A 7 -3.95 14.90 0.29
C ASN A 7 -5.15 15.34 1.15
N GLY A 8 -5.12 15.05 2.47
CA GLY A 8 -6.20 15.40 3.41
C GLY A 8 -7.27 14.32 3.60
N SER A 9 -7.33 13.30 2.76
CA SER A 9 -8.31 12.22 2.85
C SER A 9 -7.74 10.98 3.57
N LEU A 10 -8.53 10.39 4.48
CA LEU A 10 -8.14 9.17 5.20
C LEU A 10 -8.44 7.91 4.38
N GLU A 11 -7.50 6.98 4.41
CA GLU A 11 -7.64 5.65 3.81
C GLU A 11 -7.06 4.58 4.75
N LEU A 12 -7.84 3.54 4.98
CA LEU A 12 -7.46 2.37 5.76
C LEU A 12 -7.26 1.17 4.83
N LYS A 13 -6.03 0.65 4.75
CA LYS A 13 -5.73 -0.64 4.09
C LYS A 13 -5.73 -1.78 5.11
N ILE A 14 -6.53 -2.81 4.84
CA ILE A 14 -6.62 -4.03 5.65
C ILE A 14 -6.11 -5.20 4.81
N GLY A 15 -4.91 -5.70 5.14
CA GLY A 15 -4.31 -6.82 4.43
C GLY A 15 -5.07 -8.12 4.68
N ARG A 16 -5.20 -8.95 3.63
CA ARG A 16 -5.73 -10.30 3.66
C ARG A 16 -4.59 -11.31 3.53
N SER A 17 -4.82 -12.56 3.94
CA SER A 17 -3.80 -13.63 3.87
C SER A 17 -3.39 -13.99 2.44
N SER A 18 -4.21 -13.65 1.45
CA SER A 18 -4.00 -13.91 0.01
C SER A 18 -3.09 -12.89 -0.69
N GLY A 19 -2.51 -11.93 0.03
CA GLY A 19 -1.71 -10.84 -0.56
C GLY A 19 -2.54 -9.66 -1.08
N ALA A 20 -3.87 -9.81 -1.15
CA ALA A 20 -4.79 -8.71 -1.43
C ALA A 20 -4.96 -7.77 -0.22
N SER A 21 -5.44 -6.56 -0.46
CA SER A 21 -5.82 -5.62 0.59
C SER A 21 -7.20 -5.05 0.30
N GLU A 22 -8.04 -4.97 1.33
CA GLU A 22 -9.26 -4.17 1.29
C GLU A 22 -8.89 -2.70 1.55
N GLU A 23 -9.43 -1.80 0.73
CA GLU A 23 -9.26 -0.36 0.86
C GLU A 23 -10.57 0.28 1.35
N VAL A 24 -10.51 0.95 2.51
CA VAL A 24 -11.65 1.61 3.12
C VAL A 24 -11.38 3.13 3.18
N GLU A 25 -12.11 3.89 2.37
CA GLU A 25 -11.98 5.36 2.27
C GLU A 25 -13.14 6.12 2.94
N ILE A 26 -14.18 5.41 3.38
CA ILE A 26 -15.36 6.01 4.03
C ILE A 26 -15.07 6.21 5.52
N LYS A 27 -15.06 7.47 5.97
CA LYS A 27 -14.73 7.88 7.34
C LYS A 27 -15.54 7.11 8.39
N GLU A 28 -16.83 6.91 8.19
CA GLU A 28 -17.72 6.18 9.09
C GLU A 28 -17.31 4.69 9.19
N LYS A 29 -16.91 4.07 8.07
CA LYS A 29 -16.42 2.68 8.07
C LYS A 29 -15.07 2.57 8.79
N ILE A 30 -14.17 3.55 8.61
CA ILE A 30 -12.91 3.62 9.34
C ILE A 30 -13.18 3.78 10.85
N GLY A 31 -14.12 4.67 11.24
CA GLY A 31 -14.55 4.83 12.63
C GLY A 31 -15.10 3.55 13.24
N LYS A 32 -15.96 2.83 12.50
CA LYS A 32 -16.47 1.50 12.91
C LYS A 32 -15.34 0.49 13.11
N TYR A 33 -14.34 0.47 12.22
CA TYR A 33 -13.17 -0.41 12.36
C TYR A 33 -12.41 -0.16 13.67
N PHE A 34 -12.18 1.11 14.01
CA PHE A 34 -11.53 1.50 15.27
C PHE A 34 -12.47 1.54 16.48
N LYS A 35 -13.75 1.16 16.32
CA LYS A 35 -14.78 1.19 17.36
C LYS A 35 -14.89 2.58 18.04
N THR A 36 -14.81 3.64 17.24
CA THR A 36 -14.89 5.03 17.71
C THR A 36 -16.00 5.78 16.98
N ASN A 37 -16.68 6.68 17.69
CA ASN A 37 -17.62 7.65 17.12
C ASN A 37 -16.94 9.00 16.80
N ASN A 38 -15.69 9.20 17.23
CA ASN A 38 -14.89 10.40 16.95
C ASN A 38 -13.51 9.98 16.44
N LEU A 39 -13.39 9.86 15.12
CA LEU A 39 -12.18 9.37 14.48
C LEU A 39 -11.02 10.35 14.63
N GLU A 40 -11.25 11.66 14.54
CA GLU A 40 -10.18 12.65 14.72
C GLU A 40 -9.58 12.60 16.13
N LYS A 41 -10.42 12.53 17.17
CA LYS A 41 -9.96 12.37 18.55
C LYS A 41 -9.20 11.07 18.73
N PHE A 42 -9.72 9.97 18.19
CA PHE A 42 -9.05 8.67 18.28
C PHE A 42 -7.65 8.71 17.67
N ILE A 43 -7.51 9.26 16.45
CA ILE A 43 -6.21 9.38 15.76
C ILE A 43 -5.25 10.21 16.60
N ARG A 44 -5.65 11.39 17.05
CA ARG A 44 -4.79 12.30 17.81
C ARG A 44 -4.32 11.69 19.13
N ASP A 45 -5.21 11.00 19.83
CA ASP A 45 -4.93 10.53 21.18
C ASP A 45 -4.25 9.13 21.21
N ASN A 46 -4.34 8.35 20.13
CA ASN A 46 -3.90 6.94 20.13
C ASN A 46 -2.89 6.58 19.04
N LEU A 47 -2.69 7.41 18.01
CA LEU A 47 -1.82 7.09 16.88
C LEU A 47 -0.67 8.09 16.77
N ILE A 48 0.46 7.60 16.24
CA ILE A 48 1.63 8.40 15.91
C ILE A 48 1.96 8.28 14.43
N ILE A 49 2.49 9.37 13.86
CA ILE A 49 2.94 9.38 12.46
C ILE A 49 4.32 8.73 12.37
N ILE A 50 4.37 7.51 11.84
CA ILE A 50 5.62 6.77 11.69
C ILE A 50 6.27 6.95 10.31
N ILE A 51 5.49 7.34 9.29
CA ILE A 51 5.92 7.51 7.90
C ILE A 51 5.34 8.82 7.35
N ASP A 52 6.19 9.64 6.76
CA ASP A 52 5.79 10.87 6.07
C ASP A 52 6.69 11.08 4.84
N TYR A 53 6.11 10.97 3.66
CA TYR A 53 6.81 11.18 2.39
C TYR A 53 5.83 11.62 1.29
N SER A 54 6.35 12.32 0.29
CA SER A 54 5.61 12.65 -0.93
C SER A 54 5.96 11.71 -2.08
N ILE A 55 5.01 11.54 -3.00
CA ILE A 55 5.16 10.72 -4.21
C ILE A 55 4.86 11.59 -5.42
N HIS A 56 5.73 11.55 -6.42
CA HIS A 56 5.41 11.94 -7.78
C HIS A 56 5.05 10.69 -8.58
N SER A 57 3.79 10.57 -9.01
CA SER A 57 3.28 9.38 -9.71
C SER A 57 3.00 9.67 -11.18
N ARG A 58 3.48 8.81 -12.08
CA ARG A 58 2.99 8.71 -13.46
C ARG A 58 2.10 7.47 -13.58
N ARG A 59 0.84 7.66 -13.98
CA ARG A 59 -0.15 6.57 -14.06
C ARG A 59 -0.50 6.25 -15.49
N TYR A 60 -0.56 4.96 -15.80
CA TYR A 60 -0.93 4.42 -17.10
C TYR A 60 -1.99 3.33 -16.93
N LYS A 61 -2.70 3.03 -18.02
CA LYS A 61 -3.67 1.95 -18.09
C LYS A 61 -3.39 1.10 -19.33
N ASN A 62 -3.41 -0.23 -19.17
CA ASN A 62 -3.31 -1.18 -20.27
C ASN A 62 -4.35 -2.29 -20.08
N GLY A 63 -5.47 -2.22 -20.82
CA GLY A 63 -6.63 -3.04 -20.53
C GLY A 63 -7.13 -2.78 -19.10
N ASP A 64 -7.23 -3.83 -18.30
CA ASP A 64 -7.67 -3.76 -16.91
C ASP A 64 -6.53 -3.46 -15.92
N PHE A 65 -5.28 -3.46 -16.39
CA PHE A 65 -4.12 -3.19 -15.53
C PHE A 65 -3.91 -1.69 -15.34
N LYS A 66 -3.76 -1.30 -14.08
CA LYS A 66 -3.28 0.01 -13.67
C LYS A 66 -1.77 -0.08 -13.43
N ILE A 67 -1.02 0.84 -14.01
CA ILE A 67 0.45 0.87 -13.90
C ILE A 67 0.84 2.21 -13.28
N ASP A 68 1.35 2.18 -12.06
CA ASP A 68 1.80 3.36 -11.33
C ASP A 68 3.32 3.36 -11.24
N ILE A 69 3.97 4.36 -11.82
CA ILE A 69 5.41 4.62 -11.65
C ILE A 69 5.53 5.72 -10.60
N ASP A 70 6.00 5.34 -9.42
CA ASP A 70 6.10 6.21 -8.25
C ASP A 70 7.55 6.58 -7.95
N GLU A 71 7.81 7.88 -7.82
CA GLU A 71 9.07 8.45 -7.36
C GLU A 71 8.84 9.09 -5.99
N MET A 72 9.49 8.58 -4.94
CA MET A 72 9.37 9.14 -3.60
C MET A 72 10.48 10.14 -3.30
N ASN A 73 10.15 11.17 -2.51
CA ASN A 73 11.11 12.22 -2.12
C ASN A 73 12.30 11.73 -1.27
N PHE A 74 12.29 10.49 -0.80
CA PHE A 74 13.40 9.85 -0.09
C PHE A 74 14.32 9.01 -1.01
N GLY A 75 14.22 9.18 -2.34
CA GLY A 75 15.12 8.56 -3.31
C GLY A 75 14.85 7.07 -3.48
N TYR A 76 13.57 6.68 -3.53
CA TYR A 76 13.13 5.36 -3.95
C TYR A 76 12.18 5.52 -5.14
N THR A 77 12.28 4.61 -6.10
CA THR A 77 11.40 4.54 -7.26
C THR A 77 10.83 3.15 -7.34
N MET A 78 9.53 3.05 -7.61
CA MET A 78 8.84 1.77 -7.67
C MET A 78 7.77 1.81 -8.75
N THR A 79 7.63 0.70 -9.47
CA THR A 79 6.52 0.49 -10.41
C THR A 79 5.57 -0.54 -9.82
N GLU A 80 4.29 -0.21 -9.72
CA GLU A 80 3.22 -1.13 -9.33
C GLU A 80 2.36 -1.44 -10.56
N ILE A 81 2.09 -2.72 -10.79
CA ILE A 81 1.09 -3.20 -11.74
C ILE A 81 -0.03 -3.80 -10.91
N GLU A 82 -1.20 -3.16 -10.95
CA GLU A 82 -2.35 -3.51 -10.12
C GLU A 82 -3.53 -3.92 -11.00
N LEU A 83 -4.28 -4.92 -10.53
CA LEU A 83 -5.55 -5.33 -11.09
C LEU A 83 -6.58 -5.33 -9.95
N LEU A 84 -7.59 -4.46 -10.05
CA LEU A 84 -8.67 -4.39 -9.07
C LEU A 84 -9.70 -5.48 -9.38
N VAL A 85 -10.17 -6.15 -8.34
CA VAL A 85 -11.23 -7.15 -8.40
C VAL A 85 -12.34 -6.77 -7.43
N GLU A 86 -13.57 -7.15 -7.74
CA GLU A 86 -14.73 -6.83 -6.89
C GLU A 86 -14.95 -7.90 -5.83
N LYS A 87 -14.54 -9.14 -6.12
CA LYS A 87 -14.83 -10.30 -5.28
C LYS A 87 -13.57 -11.05 -4.87
N GLU A 88 -13.58 -11.62 -3.68
CA GLU A 88 -12.42 -12.33 -3.13
C GLU A 88 -12.07 -13.57 -3.95
N GLU A 89 -13.08 -14.23 -4.55
CA GLU A 89 -12.89 -15.43 -5.38
C GLU A 89 -12.09 -15.13 -6.67
N GLU A 90 -12.03 -13.87 -7.11
CA GLU A 90 -11.34 -13.45 -8.33
C GLU A 90 -9.83 -13.24 -8.12
N ILE A 91 -9.36 -13.21 -6.86
CA ILE A 91 -7.96 -12.89 -6.52
C ILE A 91 -6.97 -13.86 -7.18
N GLN A 92 -7.28 -15.16 -7.18
CA GLN A 92 -6.37 -16.15 -7.79
C GLN A 92 -6.25 -15.95 -9.30
N GLU A 93 -7.34 -15.62 -9.98
CA GLU A 93 -7.31 -15.34 -11.42
C GLU A 93 -6.58 -14.02 -11.71
N ALA A 94 -6.80 -13.00 -10.89
CA ALA A 94 -6.10 -11.73 -11.00
C ALA A 94 -4.58 -11.88 -10.87
N GLY A 95 -4.11 -12.70 -9.92
CA GLY A 95 -2.68 -13.04 -9.79
C GLY A 95 -2.11 -13.64 -11.06
N ARG A 96 -2.79 -14.64 -11.66
CA ARG A 96 -2.35 -15.24 -12.94
C ARG A 96 -2.33 -14.24 -14.08
N LYS A 97 -3.29 -13.31 -14.13
CA LYS A 97 -3.34 -12.23 -15.13
C LYS A 97 -2.12 -11.30 -15.01
N ILE A 98 -1.75 -10.92 -13.78
CA ILE A 98 -0.55 -10.12 -13.51
C ILE A 98 0.72 -10.87 -13.93
N ASP A 99 0.85 -12.16 -13.59
CA ASP A 99 2.01 -12.97 -13.98
C ASP A 99 2.15 -13.08 -15.51
N ASN A 100 1.04 -13.30 -16.21
CA ASN A 100 1.03 -13.36 -17.68
C ASN A 100 1.38 -12.01 -18.31
N PHE A 101 0.88 -10.90 -17.74
CA PHE A 101 1.25 -9.56 -18.17
C PHE A 101 2.75 -9.31 -17.98
N ALA A 102 3.31 -9.65 -16.81
CA ALA A 102 4.74 -9.53 -16.56
C ALA A 102 5.58 -10.34 -17.58
N LYS A 103 5.18 -11.58 -17.86
CA LYS A 103 5.85 -12.43 -18.88
C LYS A 103 5.78 -11.84 -20.29
N GLN A 104 4.63 -11.29 -20.69
CA GLN A 104 4.46 -10.69 -22.01
C GLN A 104 5.44 -9.53 -22.27
N TYR A 105 5.76 -8.76 -21.24
CA TYR A 105 6.68 -7.61 -21.33
C TYR A 105 8.11 -7.94 -20.84
N ASN A 106 8.43 -9.22 -20.61
CA ASN A 106 9.73 -9.67 -20.06
C ASN A 106 10.09 -8.96 -18.74
N PHE A 107 9.11 -8.67 -17.88
CA PHE A 107 9.36 -8.17 -16.55
C PHE A 107 9.81 -9.30 -15.62
N GLU A 108 10.88 -9.02 -14.87
CA GLU A 108 11.35 -9.90 -13.81
C GLU A 108 10.37 -9.86 -12.63
N ILE A 109 9.81 -11.01 -12.26
CA ILE A 109 9.02 -11.16 -11.04
C ILE A 109 9.99 -11.46 -9.89
N LYS A 110 10.18 -10.49 -9.00
CA LYS A 110 11.03 -10.62 -7.82
C LYS A 110 10.40 -9.97 -6.61
N ASP A 111 10.82 -10.44 -5.43
CA ASP A 111 10.48 -9.78 -4.18
C ASP A 111 11.22 -8.43 -4.08
N ILE A 112 10.45 -7.35 -4.14
CA ILE A 112 10.95 -5.99 -3.93
C ILE A 112 10.57 -5.48 -2.55
N ASN A 113 11.35 -4.53 -2.00
CA ASN A 113 10.96 -3.88 -0.75
C ASN A 113 9.73 -2.99 -1.02
N PRO A 114 8.61 -3.19 -0.29
CA PRO A 114 7.48 -2.28 -0.41
C PRO A 114 7.88 -0.90 0.13
N LYS A 115 7.23 0.15 -0.39
CA LYS A 115 7.48 1.58 -0.07
C LYS A 115 7.75 1.84 1.42
N ARG A 116 6.94 1.25 2.30
CA ARG A 116 7.07 1.38 3.77
C ARG A 116 8.36 0.78 4.31
N LYS A 117 8.67 -0.46 3.92
CA LYS A 117 9.87 -1.17 4.38
C LYS A 117 11.11 -0.38 3.94
N GLU A 118 11.09 0.11 2.70
CA GLU A 118 12.17 0.93 2.16
C GLU A 118 12.28 2.30 2.82
N TYR A 119 11.16 2.95 3.13
CA TYR A 119 11.15 4.20 3.91
C TYR A 119 11.84 4.00 5.27
N PHE A 120 11.46 2.97 6.03
CA PHE A 120 12.14 2.70 7.29
C PHE A 120 13.63 2.41 7.08
N ARG A 121 13.98 1.60 6.08
CA ARG A 121 15.38 1.28 5.79
C ARG A 121 16.25 2.52 5.52
N LYS A 122 15.71 3.50 4.79
CA LYS A 122 16.44 4.71 4.38
C LYS A 122 16.35 5.86 5.39
N VAL A 123 15.19 6.04 6.03
CA VAL A 123 14.85 7.24 6.81
C VAL A 123 14.81 6.98 8.31
N LYS A 124 14.45 5.76 8.74
CA LYS A 124 14.30 5.39 10.15
C LYS A 124 14.91 4.00 10.41
N PRO A 125 16.25 3.85 10.31
CA PRO A 125 16.90 2.55 10.37
C PRO A 125 16.66 1.82 11.70
N ASP A 126 16.49 2.53 12.82
CA ASP A 126 16.16 1.91 14.11
C ASP A 126 14.80 1.20 14.07
N VAL A 127 13.77 1.87 13.52
CA VAL A 127 12.45 1.29 13.30
C VAL A 127 12.52 0.14 12.29
N TYR A 128 13.37 0.26 11.27
CA TYR A 128 13.60 -0.83 10.33
C TYR A 128 14.16 -2.07 11.03
N ASN A 129 15.17 -1.88 11.89
CA ASN A 129 15.80 -2.98 12.63
C ASN A 129 14.83 -3.61 13.63
N GLU A 130 14.00 -2.81 14.30
CA GLU A 130 12.98 -3.33 15.21
C GLU A 130 11.92 -4.18 14.48
N LEU A 131 11.48 -3.75 13.30
CA LEU A 131 10.41 -4.40 12.54
C LEU A 131 10.89 -5.53 11.62
N TYR A 132 12.12 -5.43 11.10
CA TYR A 132 12.65 -6.29 10.03
C TYR A 132 14.06 -6.83 10.28
N GLY A 133 14.74 -6.35 11.32
CA GLY A 133 16.03 -6.91 11.72
C GLY A 133 15.86 -8.38 12.06
N LYS A 134 16.77 -9.22 11.58
CA LYS A 134 16.83 -10.62 12.01
C LYS A 134 17.11 -10.61 13.52
N ARG A 135 16.24 -11.24 14.30
CA ARG A 135 16.63 -11.70 15.64
C ARG A 135 17.57 -12.89 15.50
#